data_AF-A0A843H715-F1
#
_entry.id   AF-A0A843H715-F1
#
_cell.length_a   1.000
_cell.length_b   1.000
_cell.length_c   1.000
_cell.angle_alpha   90.00
_cell.angle_beta   90.00
_cell.angle_gamma   90.00
#
_symmetry.space_group_name_H-M   'P 1'
#
loop_
_entity.id
_entity.type
_entity.pdbx_description
1 polymer ?
#
loop_
_entity_poly.entity_id
_entity_poly.type
_entity_poly.pdbx_seq_one_letter_code
_entity_poly.pdbx_strand_id
1 'polypeptide(L)'
;MYSPLNNAQINLYQGTFTPSEQFSDSMAFQFWMRALYQRALSVFDFVNLPTDFSEQEINLLYYLLYIPGFSGAFKTTEYGTIINPITFKGYNVFFAPDAFLVNNPVLNITGKKEFKIYHLGDKERLGKEFKPEEYGVVLKLSPDYQGIYDILVYYAEKLANMSAGLDMNIENSKFAYVLGANSRSGKTFLKKLIDKIHSGASAIIYDSQITPSSEIDTFEFFNRDNLKNSYMVTEFNQDIQTIVNQFDAEVGIVNVPYEKKERMTEFESKSKQSDGIARATLWRDTMQHSWDEYNELYDENVQVVYNYDYMINLDDNSEEGGVVNE
;
A
#
# COMPACT_ATOMS: atom_id res chain seq x y z
N MET A 1 2.95 -19.66 -0.30
CA MET A 1 3.96 -20.74 -0.39
C MET A 1 4.75 -20.73 0.91
N TYR A 2 4.71 -21.80 1.71
CA TYR A 2 5.43 -21.88 3.00
C TYR A 2 6.94 -22.09 2.76
N SER A 3 7.79 -21.26 3.37
CA SER A 3 9.23 -21.52 3.45
C SER A 3 9.76 -21.20 4.85
N PRO A 4 10.66 -22.01 5.44
CA PRO A 4 11.04 -21.94 6.84
C PRO A 4 12.10 -20.86 7.11
N LEU A 5 12.13 -20.42 8.39
CA LEU A 5 12.96 -19.36 8.95
C LEU A 5 14.45 -19.42 8.54
N ASN A 6 14.95 -18.24 8.15
CA ASN A 6 16.35 -17.84 8.02
C ASN A 6 17.04 -18.14 6.67
N ASN A 7 16.55 -17.53 5.59
CA ASN A 7 17.14 -17.72 4.26
C ASN A 7 17.56 -16.39 3.62
N ALA A 8 18.85 -16.05 3.70
CA ALA A 8 19.45 -14.88 3.03
C ALA A 8 19.20 -14.86 1.51
N GLN A 9 18.89 -16.03 0.93
CA GLN A 9 18.49 -16.17 -0.48
C GLN A 9 17.15 -15.50 -0.77
N ILE A 10 16.24 -15.39 0.20
CA ILE A 10 14.97 -14.65 0.04
C ILE A 10 15.27 -13.16 -0.10
N ASN A 11 16.17 -12.59 0.73
CA ASN A 11 16.54 -11.18 0.60
C ASN A 11 17.28 -10.89 -0.71
N LEU A 12 18.14 -11.80 -1.18
CA LEU A 12 18.82 -11.68 -2.48
C LEU A 12 17.84 -11.80 -3.67
N TYR A 13 16.88 -12.73 -3.59
CA TYR A 13 15.89 -12.93 -4.64
C TYR A 13 14.82 -11.82 -4.62
N GLN A 14 14.29 -11.46 -3.45
CA GLN A 14 13.34 -10.37 -3.30
C GLN A 14 13.96 -9.02 -3.59
N GLY A 15 15.24 -8.78 -3.23
CA GLY A 15 15.97 -7.58 -3.63
C GLY A 15 16.12 -7.39 -5.14
N THR A 16 15.83 -8.40 -5.97
CA THR A 16 15.71 -8.22 -7.43
C THR A 16 14.33 -7.74 -7.90
N PHE A 17 13.30 -7.82 -7.06
CA PHE A 17 11.92 -7.44 -7.38
C PHE A 17 11.37 -6.30 -6.50
N THR A 18 11.92 -6.10 -5.30
CA THR A 18 11.56 -5.02 -4.38
C THR A 18 12.78 -4.14 -4.15
N PRO A 19 12.65 -2.80 -4.26
CA PRO A 19 13.79 -1.88 -4.21
C PRO A 19 14.40 -1.68 -2.81
N SER A 20 13.95 -2.45 -1.81
CA SER A 20 14.38 -2.32 -0.43
C SER A 20 15.34 -3.44 0.00
N GLU A 21 16.43 -3.05 0.67
CA GLU A 21 17.54 -3.96 1.03
C GLU A 21 17.35 -4.65 2.40
N GLN A 22 16.39 -4.20 3.21
CA GLN A 22 16.14 -4.72 4.57
C GLN A 22 14.68 -5.16 4.72
N PHE A 23 14.42 -6.43 4.44
CA PHE A 23 13.11 -7.01 4.69
C PHE A 23 12.92 -7.30 6.18
N SER A 24 12.00 -6.59 6.83
CA SER A 24 11.54 -6.90 8.19
C SER A 24 10.09 -7.38 8.15
N ASP A 25 9.86 -8.70 8.23
CA ASP A 25 8.52 -9.25 8.43
C ASP A 25 8.07 -9.00 9.88
N SER A 26 7.66 -7.76 10.14
CA SER A 26 7.18 -7.29 11.43
C SER A 26 5.70 -6.95 11.35
N MET A 27 5.01 -7.00 12.49
CA MET A 27 3.61 -6.57 12.56
C MET A 27 3.44 -5.09 12.17
N ALA A 28 4.47 -4.26 12.41
CA ALA A 28 4.53 -2.87 11.97
C ALA A 28 4.57 -2.76 10.43
N PHE A 29 5.36 -3.60 9.76
CA PHE A 29 5.38 -3.67 8.30
C PHE A 29 4.01 -4.07 7.74
N GLN A 30 3.38 -5.11 8.28
CA GLN A 30 2.06 -5.56 7.83
C GLN A 30 0.98 -4.49 8.05
N PHE A 31 1.05 -3.75 9.16
CA PHE A 31 0.19 -2.60 9.43
C PHE A 31 0.35 -1.52 8.36
N TRP A 32 1.59 -1.08 8.09
CA TRP A 32 1.86 -0.04 7.10
C TRP A 32 1.53 -0.47 5.68
N MET A 33 1.82 -1.72 5.30
CA MET A 33 1.45 -2.26 3.99
C MET A 33 -0.07 -2.17 3.78
N ARG A 34 -0.87 -2.63 4.76
CA ARG A 34 -2.33 -2.55 4.68
C ARG A 34 -2.82 -1.11 4.60
N ALA A 35 -2.25 -0.20 5.40
CA ALA A 35 -2.64 1.20 5.42
C ALA A 35 -2.35 1.89 4.07
N LEU A 36 -1.16 1.68 3.51
CA LEU A 36 -0.77 2.24 2.21
C LEU A 36 -1.58 1.62 1.06
N TYR A 37 -1.87 0.32 1.11
CA TYR A 37 -2.70 -0.34 0.11
C TYR A 37 -4.11 0.23 0.06
N GLN A 38 -4.79 0.33 1.21
CA GLN A 38 -6.13 0.94 1.29
C GLN A 38 -6.15 2.38 0.80
N ARG A 39 -5.05 3.11 1.04
CA ARG A 39 -4.89 4.47 0.57
C ARG A 39 -4.73 4.53 -0.95
N ALA A 40 -3.93 3.65 -1.56
CA ALA A 40 -3.79 3.58 -3.01
C ALA A 40 -5.08 3.19 -3.73
N LEU A 41 -5.92 2.36 -3.12
CA LEU A 41 -7.24 2.01 -3.65
C LEU A 41 -8.19 3.22 -3.72
N SER A 42 -7.95 4.26 -2.91
CA SER A 42 -8.83 5.43 -2.90
C SER A 42 -8.65 6.37 -4.10
N VAL A 43 -7.68 6.12 -4.98
CA VAL A 43 -7.33 7.04 -6.08
C VAL A 43 -8.31 6.94 -7.25
N PHE A 44 -8.70 5.71 -7.62
CA PHE A 44 -9.55 5.43 -8.77
C PHE A 44 -10.85 4.78 -8.34
N ASP A 45 -11.90 5.02 -9.13
CA ASP A 45 -13.16 4.30 -9.03
C ASP A 45 -13.60 3.81 -10.43
N PHE A 46 -14.44 2.78 -10.46
CA PHE A 46 -14.94 2.17 -11.68
C PHE A 46 -16.45 2.40 -11.81
N VAL A 47 -16.84 3.14 -12.85
CA VAL A 47 -18.24 3.48 -13.13
C VAL A 47 -18.81 2.49 -14.16
N ASN A 48 -20.10 2.17 -14.01
CA ASN A 48 -20.84 1.23 -14.88
C ASN A 48 -20.21 -0.16 -14.96
N LEU A 49 -19.68 -0.68 -13.85
CA LEU A 49 -19.28 -2.07 -13.77
C LEU A 49 -20.46 -3.01 -14.11
N PRO A 50 -20.20 -4.19 -14.69
CA PRO A 50 -21.25 -5.15 -15.02
C PRO A 50 -22.13 -5.46 -13.80
N THR A 51 -23.45 -5.54 -14.00
CA THR A 51 -24.44 -5.73 -12.92
C THR A 51 -24.24 -6.99 -12.09
N ASP A 52 -23.52 -7.96 -12.66
CA ASP A 52 -23.26 -9.27 -12.04
C ASP A 52 -22.14 -9.20 -10.98
N PHE A 53 -21.46 -8.06 -10.83
CA PHE A 53 -20.38 -7.91 -9.85
C PHE A 53 -20.96 -7.63 -8.46
N SER A 54 -20.65 -8.50 -7.51
CA SER A 54 -20.83 -8.18 -6.10
C SER A 54 -19.60 -7.45 -5.56
N GLU A 55 -19.72 -6.93 -4.33
CA GLU A 55 -18.62 -6.26 -3.63
C GLU A 55 -17.36 -7.12 -3.55
N GLN A 56 -17.50 -8.46 -3.51
CA GLN A 56 -16.36 -9.37 -3.46
C GLN A 56 -15.58 -9.41 -4.77
N GLU A 57 -16.26 -9.42 -5.93
CA GLU A 57 -15.60 -9.40 -7.23
C GLU A 57 -14.93 -8.06 -7.50
N ILE A 58 -15.52 -6.95 -7.03
CA ILE A 58 -14.91 -5.62 -7.10
C ILE A 58 -13.62 -5.58 -6.26
N ASN A 59 -13.65 -6.11 -5.03
CA ASN A 59 -12.46 -6.21 -4.19
C ASN A 59 -11.36 -7.08 -4.83
N LEU A 60 -11.75 -8.16 -5.53
CA LEU A 60 -10.82 -9.00 -6.28
C LEU A 60 -10.20 -8.26 -7.47
N LEU A 61 -10.99 -7.49 -8.22
CA LEU A 61 -10.51 -6.64 -9.31
C LEU A 61 -9.43 -5.67 -8.81
N TYR A 62 -9.72 -4.95 -7.72
CA TYR A 62 -8.74 -4.05 -7.08
C TYR A 62 -7.46 -4.78 -6.70
N TYR A 63 -7.58 -5.94 -6.05
CA TYR A 63 -6.41 -6.75 -5.66
C TYR A 63 -5.57 -7.18 -6.87
N LEU A 64 -6.20 -7.67 -7.93
CA LEU A 64 -5.50 -8.16 -9.12
C LEU A 64 -4.88 -7.02 -9.95
N LEU A 65 -5.48 -5.83 -9.97
CA LEU A 65 -4.86 -4.70 -10.65
C LEU A 65 -3.68 -4.14 -9.86
N TYR A 66 -3.84 -3.94 -8.55
CA TYR A 66 -2.83 -3.23 -7.75
C TYR A 66 -1.65 -4.11 -7.32
N ILE A 67 -1.84 -5.41 -7.11
CA ILE A 67 -0.78 -6.30 -6.62
C ILE A 67 0.00 -6.94 -7.76
N PRO A 68 -0.58 -7.82 -8.62
CA PRO A 68 0.15 -8.36 -9.75
C PRO A 68 0.20 -7.43 -10.97
N GLY A 69 -0.65 -6.40 -11.07
CA GLY A 69 -0.61 -5.44 -12.18
C GLY A 69 -1.54 -5.73 -13.33
N PHE A 70 -2.07 -6.95 -13.41
CA PHE A 70 -2.88 -7.39 -14.52
C PHE A 70 -3.87 -8.50 -14.13
N SER A 71 -4.96 -8.59 -14.89
CA SER A 71 -5.93 -9.68 -14.80
C SER A 71 -6.57 -9.96 -16.16
N GLY A 72 -7.20 -11.11 -16.30
CA GLY A 72 -7.99 -11.44 -17.49
C GLY A 72 -9.47 -11.29 -17.21
N ALA A 73 -10.16 -10.52 -18.06
CA ALA A 73 -11.61 -10.36 -18.07
C ALA A 73 -12.21 -11.08 -19.27
N PHE A 74 -13.21 -11.93 -19.03
CA PHE A 74 -13.92 -12.66 -20.08
C PHE A 74 -15.34 -13.01 -19.66
N LYS A 75 -16.25 -13.15 -20.62
CA LYS A 75 -17.63 -13.60 -20.37
C LYS A 75 -17.78 -15.10 -20.53
N THR A 76 -18.58 -15.71 -19.67
CA THR A 76 -19.00 -17.11 -19.76
C THR A 76 -20.51 -17.21 -19.69
N THR A 77 -21.08 -18.20 -20.38
CA THR A 77 -22.53 -18.40 -20.44
C THR A 77 -23.13 -18.78 -19.09
N GLU A 78 -22.35 -19.40 -18.21
CA GLU A 78 -22.81 -19.91 -16.90
C GLU A 78 -22.72 -18.87 -15.78
N TYR A 79 -21.65 -18.06 -15.77
CA TYR A 79 -21.33 -17.18 -14.64
C TYR A 79 -21.28 -15.70 -15.02
N GLY A 80 -21.59 -15.34 -16.27
CA GLY A 80 -21.49 -13.95 -16.74
C GLY A 80 -20.03 -13.51 -16.88
N THR A 81 -19.77 -12.24 -16.55
CA THR A 81 -18.42 -11.66 -16.58
C THR A 81 -17.58 -12.18 -15.43
N ILE A 82 -16.41 -12.73 -15.75
CA ILE A 82 -15.43 -13.19 -14.76
C ILE A 82 -14.12 -12.43 -14.94
N ILE A 83 -13.54 -12.02 -13.81
CA ILE A 83 -12.15 -11.56 -13.73
C ILE A 83 -11.36 -12.60 -12.93
N ASN A 84 -10.25 -13.07 -13.49
CA ASN A 84 -9.40 -14.06 -12.85
C ASN A 84 -7.90 -13.73 -13.03
N PRO A 85 -7.04 -14.26 -12.15
CA PRO A 85 -5.61 -14.32 -12.43
C PRO A 85 -5.36 -15.20 -13.66
N ILE A 86 -4.43 -14.77 -14.50
CA ILE A 86 -4.13 -15.40 -15.78
C ILE A 86 -2.65 -15.74 -15.94
N THR A 87 -2.35 -16.61 -16.90
CA THR A 87 -0.98 -16.87 -17.35
C THR A 87 -0.88 -16.63 -18.85
N PHE A 88 0.09 -15.84 -19.29
CA PHE A 88 0.30 -15.55 -20.71
C PHE A 88 0.80 -16.77 -21.48
N LYS A 89 0.42 -16.83 -22.76
CA LYS A 89 0.83 -17.86 -23.71
C LYS A 89 1.06 -17.23 -25.08
N GLY A 90 2.15 -17.65 -25.74
CA GLY A 90 2.49 -17.20 -27.09
C GLY A 90 2.96 -15.74 -27.12
N TYR A 91 3.46 -15.34 -28.28
CA TYR A 91 3.90 -13.97 -28.54
C TYR A 91 3.44 -13.56 -29.93
N ASN A 92 2.96 -12.33 -30.06
CA ASN A 92 2.63 -11.71 -31.32
C ASN A 92 3.87 -11.10 -32.00
N VAL A 93 3.69 -10.44 -33.15
CA VAL A 93 4.77 -9.81 -33.94
C VAL A 93 5.51 -8.72 -33.14
N PHE A 94 4.84 -8.08 -32.18
CA PHE A 94 5.41 -7.04 -31.31
C PHE A 94 6.01 -7.62 -30.03
N PHE A 95 6.12 -8.95 -29.93
CA PHE A 95 6.61 -9.64 -28.73
C PHE A 95 5.73 -9.42 -27.49
N ALA A 96 4.47 -9.02 -27.68
CA ALA A 96 3.46 -9.00 -26.63
C ALA A 96 2.73 -10.35 -26.55
N PRO A 97 2.14 -10.71 -25.40
CA PRO A 97 1.35 -11.94 -25.27
C PRO A 97 0.23 -12.03 -26.31
N ASP A 98 0.00 -13.23 -26.86
CA ASP A 98 -1.04 -13.48 -27.88
C ASP A 98 -2.32 -14.08 -27.29
N ALA A 99 -2.17 -14.89 -26.24
CA ALA A 99 -3.27 -15.55 -25.55
C ALA A 99 -3.02 -15.60 -24.04
N PHE A 100 -4.08 -15.86 -23.28
CA PHE A 100 -3.96 -16.15 -21.85
C PHE A 100 -4.73 -17.42 -21.46
N LEU A 101 -4.20 -18.07 -20.43
CA LEU A 101 -4.74 -19.28 -19.83
C LEU A 101 -5.38 -18.94 -18.50
N VAL A 102 -6.59 -19.45 -18.28
CA VAL A 102 -7.29 -19.37 -17.01
C VAL A 102 -7.25 -20.73 -16.34
N ASN A 103 -6.73 -20.77 -15.10
CA ASN A 103 -6.67 -21.98 -14.29
C ASN A 103 -7.48 -21.79 -13.00
N ASN A 104 -8.79 -21.98 -13.08
CA ASN A 104 -9.69 -21.92 -11.93
C ASN A 104 -10.40 -23.29 -11.77
N PRO A 105 -10.22 -23.98 -10.63
CA PRO A 105 -10.85 -25.28 -10.38
C PRO A 105 -12.39 -25.26 -10.41
N VAL A 106 -13.01 -24.14 -10.04
CA VAL A 106 -14.47 -24.02 -9.91
C VAL A 106 -15.15 -23.88 -11.27
N LEU A 107 -14.44 -23.31 -12.25
CA LEU A 107 -14.99 -23.20 -13.60
C LEU A 107 -15.24 -24.58 -14.26
N ASN A 108 -14.82 -25.69 -13.62
CA ASN A 108 -15.17 -27.06 -13.99
C ASN A 108 -15.03 -27.36 -15.49
N ILE A 109 -14.10 -26.65 -16.13
CA ILE A 109 -13.76 -26.88 -17.52
C ILE A 109 -12.78 -28.02 -17.50
N THR A 110 -13.16 -29.13 -18.12
CA THR A 110 -12.39 -30.35 -18.32
C THR A 110 -11.19 -30.13 -19.27
N GLY A 111 -10.47 -29.02 -19.07
CA GLY A 111 -9.36 -28.53 -19.89
C GLY A 111 -8.99 -27.08 -19.51
N LYS A 112 -7.72 -26.72 -19.68
CA LYS A 112 -7.28 -25.32 -19.62
C LYS A 112 -8.09 -24.51 -20.63
N LYS A 113 -8.84 -23.49 -20.19
CA LYS A 113 -9.49 -22.57 -21.13
C LYS A 113 -8.49 -21.52 -21.56
N GLU A 114 -8.24 -21.50 -22.86
CA GLU A 114 -7.37 -20.56 -23.52
C GLU A 114 -8.24 -19.53 -24.22
N PHE A 115 -7.94 -18.26 -23.98
CA PHE A 115 -8.57 -17.14 -24.64
C PHE A 115 -7.51 -16.39 -25.44
N LYS A 116 -7.84 -16.01 -26.67
CA LYS A 116 -7.03 -15.07 -27.43
C LYS A 116 -7.20 -13.68 -26.83
N ILE A 117 -6.13 -12.90 -26.80
CA ILE A 117 -6.20 -11.52 -26.32
C ILE A 117 -6.87 -10.70 -27.42
N TYR A 118 -7.92 -9.99 -27.06
CA TYR A 118 -8.58 -9.04 -27.93
C TYR A 118 -7.83 -7.71 -27.91
N HIS A 119 -7.61 -7.14 -29.10
CA HIS A 119 -7.12 -5.78 -29.26
C HIS A 119 -8.16 -4.91 -29.96
N LEU A 120 -8.17 -3.62 -29.62
CA LEU A 120 -9.09 -2.65 -30.21
C LEU A 120 -9.08 -2.72 -31.75
N GLY A 121 -10.25 -2.79 -32.38
CA GLY A 121 -10.39 -2.94 -33.84
C GLY A 121 -10.23 -4.36 -34.39
N ASP A 122 -9.97 -5.37 -33.56
CA ASP A 122 -9.94 -6.77 -34.01
C ASP A 122 -11.29 -7.24 -34.55
N LYS A 123 -12.39 -6.69 -34.03
CA LYS A 123 -13.77 -6.95 -34.49
C LYS A 123 -13.91 -6.56 -35.97
N GLU A 124 -13.36 -5.42 -36.36
CA GLU A 124 -13.35 -4.97 -37.76
C GLU A 124 -12.38 -5.78 -38.63
N ARG A 125 -11.18 -6.09 -38.10
CA ARG A 125 -10.13 -6.83 -38.83
C ARG A 125 -10.55 -8.26 -39.18
N LEU A 126 -11.18 -8.97 -38.24
CA LEU A 126 -11.59 -10.36 -38.40
C LEU A 126 -12.97 -10.50 -39.06
N GLY A 127 -13.80 -9.45 -38.95
CA GLY A 127 -15.11 -9.39 -39.59
C GLY A 127 -15.99 -10.60 -39.25
N LYS A 128 -16.33 -11.41 -40.27
CA LYS A 128 -17.24 -12.57 -40.11
C LYS A 128 -16.62 -13.77 -39.39
N GLU A 129 -15.29 -13.81 -39.24
CA GLU A 129 -14.60 -14.90 -38.54
C GLU A 129 -14.48 -14.63 -37.03
N PHE A 130 -14.89 -13.44 -36.60
CA PHE A 130 -14.85 -13.04 -35.21
C PHE A 130 -15.89 -13.79 -34.37
N LYS A 131 -15.41 -14.41 -33.30
CA LYS A 131 -16.20 -15.17 -32.33
C LYS A 131 -15.91 -14.65 -30.93
N PRO A 132 -16.78 -13.79 -30.35
CA PRO A 132 -16.53 -13.17 -29.05
C PRO A 132 -16.18 -14.14 -27.92
N GLU A 133 -16.71 -15.38 -27.98
CA GLU A 133 -16.51 -16.42 -26.97
C GLU A 133 -15.08 -16.99 -26.90
N GLU A 134 -14.27 -16.82 -27.96
CA GLU A 134 -12.87 -17.27 -28.01
C GLU A 134 -11.89 -16.19 -27.51
N TYR A 135 -12.37 -14.97 -27.31
CA TYR A 135 -11.56 -13.82 -26.93
C TYR A 135 -11.83 -13.36 -25.49
N GLY A 136 -10.82 -12.76 -24.90
CA GLY A 136 -10.94 -12.03 -23.64
C GLY A 136 -9.95 -10.87 -23.61
N VAL A 137 -10.05 -10.03 -22.60
CA VAL A 137 -9.27 -8.80 -22.48
C VAL A 137 -8.35 -8.87 -21.26
N VAL A 138 -7.16 -8.31 -21.41
CA VAL A 138 -6.20 -8.18 -20.30
C VAL A 138 -6.36 -6.79 -19.70
N LEU A 139 -6.88 -6.74 -18.47
CA LEU A 139 -6.94 -5.53 -17.68
C LEU A 139 -5.56 -5.27 -17.10
N LYS A 140 -5.00 -4.08 -17.32
CA LYS A 140 -3.64 -3.70 -16.89
C LYS A 140 -3.69 -2.40 -16.10
N LEU A 141 -2.95 -2.34 -15.00
CA LEU A 141 -2.75 -1.10 -14.24
C LEU A 141 -1.73 -0.18 -14.94
N SER A 142 -0.60 -0.76 -15.36
CA SER A 142 0.50 -0.05 -16.00
C SER A 142 0.91 -0.70 -17.32
N PRO A 143 1.57 0.05 -18.23
CA PRO A 143 1.95 -0.47 -19.55
C PRO A 143 2.91 -1.67 -19.51
N ASP A 144 3.66 -1.82 -18.43
CA ASP A 144 4.65 -2.88 -18.21
C ASP A 144 4.09 -4.13 -17.49
N TYR A 145 2.78 -4.22 -17.32
CA TYR A 145 2.10 -5.35 -16.66
C TYR A 145 2.53 -5.54 -15.19
N GLN A 146 2.90 -4.46 -14.51
CA GLN A 146 3.29 -4.49 -13.10
C GLN A 146 2.25 -3.82 -12.21
N GLY A 147 2.14 -4.33 -10.98
CA GLY A 147 1.34 -3.67 -9.94
C GLY A 147 2.14 -2.56 -9.27
N ILE A 148 1.61 -2.06 -8.16
CA ILE A 148 2.31 -1.11 -7.29
C ILE A 148 2.87 -1.81 -6.03
N TYR A 149 2.96 -3.13 -6.03
CA TYR A 149 3.39 -3.90 -4.87
C TYR A 149 4.80 -3.51 -4.42
N ASP A 150 5.70 -3.27 -5.34
CA ASP A 150 7.06 -2.77 -5.11
C ASP A 150 7.06 -1.40 -4.42
N ILE A 151 6.22 -0.46 -4.86
CA ILE A 151 6.03 0.86 -4.25
C ILE A 151 5.50 0.69 -2.83
N LEU A 152 4.48 -0.14 -2.63
CA LEU A 152 3.88 -0.41 -1.32
C LEU A 152 4.92 -0.95 -0.34
N VAL A 153 5.71 -1.95 -0.75
CA VAL A 153 6.76 -2.55 0.09
C VAL A 153 7.84 -1.52 0.44
N TYR A 154 8.30 -0.75 -0.54
CA TYR A 154 9.33 0.28 -0.35
C TYR A 154 8.97 1.28 0.74
N TYR A 155 7.77 1.84 0.67
CA TYR A 155 7.30 2.83 1.64
C TYR A 155 6.90 2.19 2.97
N ALA A 156 6.30 1.00 2.95
CA ALA A 156 5.93 0.28 4.18
C ALA A 156 7.16 -0.08 5.03
N GLU A 157 8.26 -0.49 4.41
CA GLU A 157 9.51 -0.78 5.15
C GLU A 157 10.13 0.46 5.75
N LYS A 158 10.16 1.59 5.02
CA LYS A 158 10.63 2.87 5.57
C LYS A 158 9.82 3.27 6.80
N LEU A 159 8.50 3.18 6.70
CA LEU A 159 7.60 3.53 7.80
C LEU A 159 7.74 2.57 8.98
N ALA A 160 7.87 1.26 8.74
CA ALA A 160 8.08 0.28 9.79
C ALA A 160 9.38 0.52 10.56
N ASN A 161 10.48 0.79 9.85
CA ASN A 161 11.77 1.13 10.46
C ASN A 161 11.70 2.44 11.26
N MET A 162 11.01 3.45 10.73
CA MET A 162 10.84 4.73 11.41
C MET A 162 9.98 4.61 12.67
N SER A 163 8.89 3.83 12.62
CA SER A 163 8.05 3.53 13.78
C SER A 163 8.82 2.76 14.87
N ALA A 164 9.62 1.77 14.50
CA ALA A 164 10.46 1.04 15.46
C ALA A 164 11.50 1.97 16.13
N GLY A 165 12.10 2.88 15.35
CA GLY A 165 13.01 3.91 15.87
C GLY A 165 12.31 4.88 16.83
N LEU A 166 11.08 5.29 16.49
CA LEU A 166 10.24 6.13 17.33
C LEU A 166 9.93 5.46 18.67
N ASP A 167 9.48 4.20 18.65
CA ASP A 167 9.15 3.45 19.86
C ASP A 167 10.39 3.30 20.77
N MET A 168 11.55 2.99 20.18
CA MET A 168 12.80 2.90 20.91
C MET A 168 13.23 4.27 21.50
N ASN A 169 13.01 5.37 20.77
CA ASN A 169 13.30 6.71 21.28
C ASN A 169 12.38 7.07 22.46
N ILE A 170 11.10 6.72 22.38
CA ILE A 170 10.13 6.91 23.47
C ILE A 170 10.57 6.12 24.71
N GLU A 171 10.94 4.85 24.55
CA GLU A 171 11.41 4.02 25.68
C GLU A 171 12.71 4.56 26.30
N ASN A 172 13.70 4.94 25.48
CA ASN A 172 14.95 5.54 25.96
C ASN A 172 14.70 6.88 26.66
N SER A 173 13.69 7.64 26.23
CA SER A 173 13.30 8.90 26.86
C SER A 173 12.65 8.70 28.24
N LYS A 174 12.08 7.53 28.52
CA LYS A 174 11.52 7.19 29.85
C LYS A 174 12.62 6.81 30.85
N PHE A 175 13.68 6.12 30.41
CA PHE A 175 14.72 5.57 31.30
C PHE A 175 16.14 5.66 30.73
N ALA A 176 16.74 6.85 30.69
CA ALA A 176 18.17 7.00 30.42
C ALA A 176 19.03 6.86 31.70
N TYR A 177 18.85 5.77 32.47
CA TYR A 177 19.65 5.52 33.68
C TYR A 177 20.43 4.22 33.57
N VAL A 178 21.76 4.30 33.54
CA VAL A 178 22.63 3.15 33.77
C VAL A 178 22.81 3.01 35.28
N LEU A 179 22.29 1.94 35.87
CA LEU A 179 22.41 1.72 37.31
C LEU A 179 23.63 0.85 37.64
N GLY A 180 24.58 1.43 38.38
CA GLY A 180 25.72 0.71 38.95
C GLY A 180 25.32 -0.03 40.23
N ALA A 181 25.82 -1.24 40.47
CA ALA A 181 25.59 -1.94 41.73
C ALA A 181 26.86 -2.57 42.24
N ASN A 182 27.22 -2.25 43.49
CA ASN A 182 28.46 -2.71 44.13
C ASN A 182 28.35 -4.15 44.69
N SER A 183 27.15 -4.76 44.64
CA SER A 183 26.92 -6.14 45.10
C SER A 183 25.99 -6.93 44.16
N ARG A 184 26.17 -8.26 44.11
CA ARG A 184 25.34 -9.18 43.29
C ARG A 184 23.86 -9.14 43.70
N SER A 185 23.60 -8.96 45.01
CA SER A 185 22.26 -8.81 45.57
C SER A 185 21.61 -7.49 45.13
N GLY A 186 22.36 -6.38 45.17
CA GLY A 186 21.91 -5.08 44.67
C GLY A 186 21.56 -5.10 43.18
N LYS A 187 22.39 -5.74 42.35
CA LYS A 187 22.13 -5.91 40.91
C LYS A 187 20.84 -6.68 40.62
N THR A 188 20.54 -7.73 41.39
CA THR A 188 19.34 -8.55 41.22
C THR A 188 18.08 -7.79 41.67
N PHE A 189 18.20 -7.00 42.74
CA PHE A 189 17.12 -6.13 43.22
C PHE A 189 16.78 -5.03 42.21
N LEU A 190 17.79 -4.32 41.70
CA LEU A 190 17.59 -3.25 40.71
C LEU A 190 16.95 -3.76 39.41
N LYS A 191 17.34 -4.95 38.94
CA LYS A 191 16.68 -5.61 37.80
C LYS A 191 15.19 -5.84 38.07
N LYS A 192 14.84 -6.44 39.21
CA LYS A 192 13.43 -6.68 39.58
C LYS A 192 12.63 -5.39 39.75
N LEU A 193 13.28 -4.32 40.22
CA LEU A 193 12.66 -3.02 40.37
C LEU A 193 12.38 -2.40 38.99
N ILE A 194 13.35 -2.42 38.08
CA ILE A 194 13.18 -2.00 36.68
C ILE A 194 12.10 -2.82 35.99
N ASP A 195 12.11 -4.15 36.11
CA ASP A 195 11.10 -5.03 35.50
C ASP A 195 9.69 -4.67 35.98
N LYS A 196 9.51 -4.36 37.27
CA LYS A 196 8.21 -3.92 37.82
C LYS A 196 7.78 -2.54 37.34
N ILE A 197 8.73 -1.64 37.12
CA ILE A 197 8.45 -0.32 36.55
C ILE A 197 8.00 -0.47 35.09
N HIS A 198 8.72 -1.25 34.27
CA HIS A 198 8.34 -1.52 32.88
C HIS A 198 7.03 -2.31 32.75
N SER A 199 6.68 -3.15 33.74
CA SER A 199 5.39 -3.83 33.76
C SER A 199 4.21 -2.89 34.11
N GLY A 200 4.44 -1.59 34.31
CA GLY A 200 3.39 -0.61 34.59
C GLY A 200 2.88 -0.60 36.03
N ALA A 201 3.66 -1.09 37.00
CA ALA A 201 3.26 -1.05 38.40
C ALA A 201 3.25 0.41 38.90
N SER A 202 2.08 0.90 39.33
CA SER A 202 1.87 2.29 39.76
C SER A 202 2.54 2.65 41.10
N ALA A 203 2.86 1.65 41.93
CA ALA A 203 3.58 1.82 43.18
C ALA A 203 4.48 0.61 43.47
N ILE A 204 5.74 0.87 43.78
CA ILE A 204 6.71 -0.15 44.21
C ILE A 204 7.11 0.16 45.65
N ILE A 205 6.60 -0.63 46.58
CA ILE A 205 6.97 -0.55 47.99
C ILE A 205 8.22 -1.39 48.19
N TYR A 206 9.28 -0.79 48.72
CA TYR A 206 10.54 -1.45 49.07
C TYR A 206 10.86 -1.24 50.56
N ASP A 207 11.68 -2.13 51.12
CA ASP A 207 12.07 -2.09 52.52
C ASP A 207 13.12 -1.00 52.78
N SER A 208 12.94 -0.23 53.85
CA SER A 208 13.84 0.81 54.37
C SER A 208 15.27 0.31 54.66
N GLN A 209 15.47 -1.00 54.81
CA GLN A 209 16.81 -1.58 54.97
C GLN A 209 17.62 -1.65 53.66
N ILE A 210 16.98 -1.38 52.51
CA ILE A 210 17.60 -1.35 51.17
C ILE A 210 17.96 0.09 50.77
N THR A 211 17.78 1.06 51.68
CA THR A 211 18.20 2.44 51.45
C THR A 211 19.73 2.47 51.34
N PRO A 212 20.32 3.14 50.32
CA PRO A 212 21.77 3.29 50.26
C PRO A 212 22.18 4.03 51.53
N SER A 213 22.98 3.38 52.39
CA SER A 213 23.73 4.11 53.40
C SER A 213 24.49 5.21 52.67
N SER A 214 24.53 6.40 53.26
CA SER A 214 24.97 7.70 52.71
C SER A 214 26.39 7.77 52.11
N GLU A 215 27.06 6.64 51.91
CA GLU A 215 28.40 6.48 51.33
C GLU A 215 28.47 5.45 50.18
N ILE A 216 27.34 4.86 49.76
CA ILE A 216 27.34 3.97 48.58
C ILE A 216 26.86 4.75 47.36
N ASP A 217 27.81 5.24 46.57
CA ASP A 217 27.64 5.63 45.16
C ASP A 217 27.10 4.44 44.35
N THR A 218 25.81 4.15 44.52
CA THR A 218 25.09 3.08 43.81
C THR A 218 24.29 3.64 42.64
N PHE A 219 24.36 4.94 42.41
CA PHE A 219 23.64 5.66 41.36
C PHE A 219 24.61 6.62 40.66
N GLU A 220 25.47 6.10 39.78
CA GLU A 220 26.13 6.97 38.80
C GLU A 220 25.11 7.34 37.72
N PHE A 221 24.65 8.59 37.75
CA PHE A 221 23.81 9.12 36.68
C PHE A 221 24.67 9.34 35.44
N PHE A 222 24.60 8.41 34.47
CA PHE A 222 25.19 8.67 33.17
C PHE A 222 24.33 9.70 32.42
N ASN A 223 24.82 10.94 32.38
CA ASN A 223 24.42 12.00 31.43
C ASN A 223 22.92 12.41 31.44
N ARG A 224 22.47 13.07 32.51
CA ARG A 224 21.12 13.69 32.58
C ARG A 224 20.96 14.93 31.70
N ASP A 225 22.04 15.64 31.43
CA ASP A 225 21.98 16.99 30.87
C ASP A 225 21.54 17.04 29.40
N ASN A 226 21.56 15.90 28.70
CA ASN A 226 21.19 15.79 27.28
C ASN A 226 19.88 15.04 27.00
N LEU A 227 19.09 14.67 28.02
CA LEU A 227 17.80 13.97 27.82
C LEU A 227 16.84 14.73 26.90
N LYS A 228 16.77 16.06 27.03
CA LYS A 228 15.99 16.92 26.14
C LYS A 228 16.53 16.94 24.70
N ASN A 229 17.86 16.82 24.54
CA ASN A 229 18.51 16.74 23.24
C ASN A 229 18.38 15.35 22.59
N SER A 230 18.01 14.32 23.36
CA SER A 230 17.81 12.94 22.86
C SER A 230 16.34 12.60 22.59
N TYR A 231 15.39 13.44 23.00
CA TYR A 231 13.97 13.29 22.66
C TYR A 231 13.74 13.79 21.23
N MET A 232 13.72 12.85 20.28
CA MET A 232 13.61 13.14 18.84
C MET A 232 12.23 12.76 18.28
N VAL A 233 11.25 12.50 19.15
CA VAL A 233 9.90 12.03 18.76
C VAL A 233 9.21 13.00 17.80
N THR A 234 9.47 14.30 17.93
CA THR A 234 8.86 15.32 17.05
C THR A 234 9.39 15.16 15.62
N GLU A 235 10.70 15.02 15.49
CA GLU A 235 11.42 14.81 14.24
C GLU A 235 11.00 13.48 13.59
N PHE A 236 10.94 12.39 14.36
CA PHE A 236 10.44 11.10 13.88
C PHE A 236 9.02 11.21 13.31
N ASN A 237 8.11 11.91 13.99
CA ASN A 237 6.75 12.10 13.48
C ASN A 237 6.72 12.96 12.20
N GLN A 238 7.56 14.00 12.11
CA GLN A 238 7.70 14.80 10.89
C GLN A 238 8.25 13.97 9.73
N ASP A 239 9.21 13.10 9.98
CA ASP A 239 9.78 12.20 8.98
C ASP A 239 8.74 11.17 8.51
N ILE A 240 7.97 10.58 9.43
CA ILE A 240 6.86 9.67 9.09
C ILE A 240 5.85 10.37 8.17
N GLN A 241 5.43 11.59 8.52
CA GLN A 241 4.51 12.37 7.69
C GLN A 241 5.12 12.71 6.33
N THR A 242 6.42 13.02 6.28
CA THR A 242 7.12 13.30 5.03
C THR A 242 7.14 12.08 4.11
N ILE A 243 7.43 10.88 4.66
CA ILE A 243 7.41 9.62 3.90
C ILE A 243 6.00 9.32 3.39
N VAL A 244 4.98 9.55 4.22
CA VAL A 244 3.58 9.40 3.83
C VAL A 244 3.21 10.35 2.68
N ASN A 245 3.63 11.62 2.75
CA ASN A 245 3.36 12.61 1.71
C ASN A 245 4.12 12.28 0.41
N GLN A 246 5.30 11.68 0.49
CA GLN A 246 6.04 11.18 -0.67
C GLN A 246 5.29 10.02 -1.33
N PHE A 247 4.77 9.08 -0.54
CA PHE A 247 3.93 8.00 -1.04
C PHE A 247 2.68 8.56 -1.74
N ASP A 248 1.98 9.51 -1.11
CA ASP A 248 0.81 10.16 -1.72
C ASP A 248 1.10 10.75 -3.08
N ALA A 249 2.18 11.52 -3.18
CA ALA A 249 2.61 12.10 -4.43
C ALA A 249 2.89 11.00 -5.48
N GLU A 250 3.51 9.89 -5.08
CA GLU A 250 3.83 8.77 -5.98
C GLU A 250 2.57 8.07 -6.52
N VAL A 251 1.53 7.92 -5.70
CA VAL A 251 0.25 7.29 -6.12
C VAL A 251 -0.76 8.28 -6.72
N GLY A 252 -0.44 9.58 -6.73
CA GLY A 252 -1.29 10.64 -7.29
C GLY A 252 -2.35 11.20 -6.34
N ILE A 253 -2.18 11.01 -5.03
CA ILE A 253 -2.99 11.65 -3.99
C ILE A 253 -2.44 13.07 -3.77
N VAL A 254 -3.28 14.07 -4.00
CA VAL A 254 -2.89 15.46 -3.76
C VAL A 254 -2.86 15.73 -2.26
N ASN A 255 -1.67 16.01 -1.74
CA ASN A 255 -1.48 16.39 -0.35
C ASN A 255 -1.01 17.86 -0.25
N VAL A 256 -1.62 18.62 0.67
CA VAL A 256 -1.19 19.99 0.97
C VAL A 256 -0.24 19.92 2.17
N PRO A 257 1.03 20.34 2.04
CA PRO A 257 1.98 20.27 3.15
C PRO A 257 1.45 20.99 4.39
N TYR A 258 1.55 20.34 5.55
CA TYR A 258 1.11 20.86 6.85
C TYR A 258 1.78 22.20 7.21
N GLU A 259 3.04 22.39 6.77
CA GLU A 259 3.67 23.71 6.78
C GLU A 259 3.18 24.54 5.60
N LYS A 260 2.02 25.18 5.76
CA LYS A 260 1.74 26.45 5.07
C LYS A 260 2.80 27.45 5.51
N LYS A 261 4.01 27.37 4.96
CA LYS A 261 4.89 28.53 4.86
C LYS A 261 4.07 29.55 4.08
N GLU A 262 3.74 30.68 4.70
CA GLU A 262 3.00 31.80 4.08
C GLU A 262 3.68 32.38 2.82
N ARG A 263 4.77 31.75 2.34
CA ARG A 263 5.55 32.09 1.15
C ARG A 263 5.71 30.93 0.17
N MET A 264 4.97 29.83 0.30
CA MET A 264 4.98 28.82 -0.76
C MET A 264 4.22 29.38 -1.95
N THR A 265 4.95 29.82 -2.97
CA THR A 265 4.38 30.40 -4.19
C THR A 265 3.48 29.37 -4.86
N GLU A 266 2.28 29.77 -5.31
CA GLU A 266 1.29 28.87 -5.92
C GLU A 266 1.85 27.98 -7.03
N PHE A 267 2.88 28.46 -7.74
CA PHE A 267 3.58 27.72 -8.79
C PHE A 267 4.32 26.47 -8.29
N GLU A 268 4.94 26.50 -7.12
CA GLU A 268 5.70 25.36 -6.60
C GLU A 268 4.76 24.26 -6.07
N SER A 269 3.64 24.67 -5.48
CA SER A 269 2.55 23.76 -5.09
C SER A 269 1.92 23.10 -6.30
N LYS A 270 1.66 23.85 -7.38
CA LYS A 270 1.10 23.30 -8.64
C LYS A 270 2.08 22.37 -9.36
N SER A 271 3.39 22.67 -9.35
CA SER A 271 4.39 21.79 -9.97
C SER A 271 4.47 20.42 -9.28
N LYS A 272 4.46 20.39 -7.93
CA LYS A 272 4.47 19.12 -7.17
C LYS A 272 3.19 18.32 -7.35
N GLN A 273 2.05 18.99 -7.47
CA GLN A 273 0.78 18.33 -7.83
C GLN A 273 0.83 17.74 -9.24
N SER A 274 1.42 18.45 -10.21
CA SER A 274 1.56 17.97 -11.59
C SER A 274 2.39 16.69 -11.70
N ASP A 275 3.48 16.56 -10.92
CA ASP A 275 4.34 15.37 -10.97
C ASP A 275 3.63 14.12 -10.43
N GLY A 276 2.85 14.25 -9.36
CA GLY A 276 2.07 13.14 -8.81
C GLY A 276 0.88 12.74 -9.69
N ILE A 277 0.23 13.72 -10.32
CA ILE A 277 -0.88 13.48 -11.25
C ILE A 277 -0.39 12.75 -12.51
N ALA A 278 0.84 12.99 -12.98
CA ALA A 278 1.35 12.39 -14.21
C ALA A 278 1.34 10.84 -14.17
N ARG A 279 1.76 10.25 -13.04
CA ARG A 279 1.78 8.78 -12.91
C ARG A 279 0.38 8.20 -12.77
N ALA A 280 -0.47 8.81 -11.95
CA ALA A 280 -1.85 8.37 -11.82
C ALA A 280 -2.64 8.54 -13.13
N THR A 281 -2.33 9.56 -13.94
CA THR A 281 -2.89 9.72 -15.30
C THR A 281 -2.48 8.57 -16.20
N LEU A 282 -1.20 8.18 -16.19
CA LEU A 282 -0.73 7.03 -16.98
C LEU A 282 -1.45 5.74 -16.57
N TRP A 283 -1.63 5.50 -15.27
CA TRP A 283 -2.36 4.33 -14.78
C TRP A 283 -3.83 4.35 -15.19
N ARG A 284 -4.51 5.49 -15.02
CA ARG A 284 -5.90 5.67 -15.47
C ARG A 284 -6.05 5.41 -16.96
N ASP A 285 -5.21 6.02 -17.78
CA ASP A 285 -5.29 5.91 -19.24
C ASP A 285 -5.02 4.47 -19.70
N THR A 286 -4.09 3.77 -19.04
CA THR A 286 -3.81 2.36 -19.32
C THR A 286 -5.00 1.47 -18.94
N MET A 287 -5.57 1.67 -17.76
CA MET A 287 -6.75 0.92 -17.32
C MET A 287 -7.97 1.23 -18.22
N GLN A 288 -8.18 2.50 -18.57
CA GLN A 288 -9.27 2.90 -19.45
C GLN A 288 -9.12 2.25 -20.82
N HIS A 289 -7.92 2.21 -21.40
CA HIS A 289 -7.67 1.53 -22.66
C HIS A 289 -8.03 0.04 -22.60
N SER A 290 -7.64 -0.66 -21.51
CA SER A 290 -8.05 -2.05 -21.28
C SER A 290 -9.58 -2.19 -21.15
N TRP A 291 -10.27 -1.24 -20.51
CA TRP A 291 -11.72 -1.28 -20.42
C TRP A 291 -12.40 -0.91 -21.74
N ASP A 292 -11.81 -0.08 -22.59
CA ASP A 292 -12.30 0.22 -23.93
C ASP A 292 -12.26 -1.04 -24.82
N GLU A 293 -11.18 -1.83 -24.74
CA GLU A 293 -11.11 -3.15 -25.38
C GLU A 293 -12.22 -4.08 -24.88
N TYR A 294 -12.49 -4.09 -23.58
CA TYR A 294 -13.58 -4.88 -22.98
C TYR A 294 -14.96 -4.41 -23.44
N ASN A 295 -15.17 -3.10 -23.49
CA ASN A 295 -16.40 -2.45 -23.93
C ASN A 295 -16.70 -2.75 -25.40
N GLU A 296 -15.70 -2.72 -26.30
CA GLU A 296 -15.88 -3.08 -27.73
C GLU A 296 -16.17 -4.58 -27.92
N LEU A 297 -15.50 -5.43 -27.12
CA LEU A 297 -15.65 -6.89 -27.19
C LEU A 297 -17.03 -7.35 -26.73
N TYR A 298 -17.53 -6.79 -25.62
CA TYR A 298 -18.75 -7.27 -24.95
C TYR A 298 -19.92 -6.29 -24.98
N ASP A 299 -19.80 -5.18 -25.71
CA ASP A 299 -20.78 -4.11 -25.86
C ASP A 299 -21.23 -3.53 -24.50
N GLU A 300 -20.24 -3.20 -23.65
CA GLU A 300 -20.40 -2.61 -22.30
C GLU A 300 -19.91 -1.15 -22.26
N ASN A 301 -20.03 -0.45 -21.12
CA ASN A 301 -19.58 0.94 -20.99
C ASN A 301 -18.90 1.22 -19.64
N VAL A 302 -17.92 0.38 -19.27
CA VAL A 302 -17.12 0.56 -18.05
C VAL A 302 -16.15 1.73 -18.21
N GLN A 303 -16.05 2.58 -17.19
CA GLN A 303 -15.18 3.75 -17.19
C GLN A 303 -14.35 3.82 -15.91
N VAL A 304 -13.11 4.31 -16.01
CA VAL A 304 -12.19 4.54 -14.90
C VAL A 304 -12.14 6.03 -14.61
N VAL A 305 -12.55 6.42 -13.40
CA VAL A 305 -12.59 7.81 -12.96
C VAL A 305 -11.67 8.02 -11.77
N TYR A 306 -11.23 9.27 -11.55
CA TYR A 306 -10.63 9.63 -10.28
C TYR A 306 -11.70 9.70 -9.20
N ASN A 307 -11.44 9.12 -8.04
CA ASN A 307 -12.37 9.17 -6.92
C ASN A 307 -12.57 10.61 -6.40
N TYR A 308 -11.52 11.46 -6.48
CA TYR A 308 -11.60 12.86 -6.08
C TYR A 308 -12.57 13.69 -6.94
N ASP A 309 -12.67 13.39 -8.23
CA ASP A 309 -13.62 14.06 -9.14
C ASP A 309 -15.07 13.71 -8.79
N TYR A 310 -15.32 12.51 -8.23
CA TYR A 310 -16.65 12.11 -7.77
C TYR A 310 -17.09 12.92 -6.53
N MET A 311 -16.16 13.29 -5.65
CA MET A 311 -16.47 14.11 -4.48
C MET A 311 -16.74 15.58 -4.85
N ILE A 312 -16.01 16.14 -5.82
CA ILE A 312 -16.24 17.53 -6.29
C ILE A 312 -17.60 17.63 -7.02
N ASN A 313 -17.96 16.64 -7.84
CA ASN A 313 -19.25 16.63 -8.54
C ASN A 313 -20.46 16.34 -7.63
N LEU A 314 -20.25 15.79 -6.44
CA LEU A 314 -21.30 15.63 -5.43
C LEU A 314 -21.62 16.94 -4.71
N ASP A 315 -20.63 17.82 -4.53
CA ASP A 315 -20.85 19.15 -3.95
C ASP A 315 -21.59 20.07 -4.93
N ASP A 316 -21.28 20.03 -6.23
CA ASP A 316 -21.97 20.84 -7.25
C ASP A 316 -23.44 20.44 -7.47
N ASN A 317 -23.82 19.19 -7.21
CA ASN A 317 -25.22 18.74 -7.29
C ASN A 317 -26.05 19.04 -6.02
N SER A 318 -25.46 19.71 -5.02
CA SER A 318 -26.14 20.11 -3.79
C SER A 318 -26.60 21.58 -3.77
N GLU A 319 -26.26 22.38 -4.80
CA GLU A 319 -26.64 23.80 -4.88
C GLU A 319 -27.75 24.14 -5.91
N GLU A 320 -28.21 23.21 -6.75
CA GLU A 320 -29.41 23.43 -7.59
C GLU A 320 -30.70 23.02 -6.87
N GLY A 321 -30.96 23.70 -5.75
CA GLY A 321 -32.05 23.38 -4.84
C GLY A 321 -32.80 24.61 -4.32
N GLY A 322 -33.22 25.51 -5.20
CA GLY A 322 -34.39 26.36 -4.94
C GLY A 322 -34.23 27.84 -5.21
N VAL A 323 -34.92 28.34 -6.24
CA VAL A 323 -35.94 29.41 -6.11
C VAL A 323 -36.97 29.22 -7.22
N VAL A 324 -38.12 28.63 -6.90
CA VAL A 324 -39.37 28.93 -7.58
C VAL A 324 -40.19 29.72 -6.58
N ASN A 325 -40.30 31.03 -6.79
CA ASN A 325 -41.30 31.85 -6.13
C ASN A 325 -42.16 32.50 -7.21
N GLU A 326 -43.47 32.31 -7.02
CA GLU A 326 -44.56 33.06 -7.64
C GLU A 326 -44.43 34.57 -7.45
#